data_AF-A0A816XAU6-F1
#
_entry.id   AF-A0A816XAU6-F1
#
_cell.length_a   1.000
_cell.length_b   1.000
_cell.length_c   1.000
_cell.angle_alpha   90.00
_cell.angle_beta   90.00
_cell.angle_gamma   90.00
#
_symmetry.space_group_name_H-M   'P 1'
#
loop_
_entity.id
_entity.type
_entity.pdbx_description
1 polymer ?
#
loop_
_entity_poly.entity_id
_entity_poly.type
_entity_poly.pdbx_seq_one_letter_code
_entity_poly.pdbx_strand_id
1 'polypeptide(L)'
;MEGPALDLFKAKIEAAMEEARSQQAASLTEFNWLGYRFPVSNPKSRVSILKAQELEKDLQGPTAESLPAEKKKLTIFDKLFTAYNDARNTIRSDLVSAGNAESVKDELNGLDKAVGAVLGQRTIERNQLLVKIAKSKLNRKRDDKNEKVTKPEELVRLYDLLLQNVADLSDLVSSGRDRKPEEIAFEEECERKNLAFRAERCFYLGKSYSLAGKRVEAYALFCRARSLAEDALNKFQNIGNKDEGTIQELKTLSRECRASSCIEHATGIMEEEKAPENLSKKISAISLNETATKAEKYLLDKLDVYESAVGDANTKMAPKIERFPPAFQSIPRNPIVLDLAYNCIEFPVLEERMKKGRGGFMSRFFRSG
;
A
#
# COMPACT_ATOMS: atom_id res chain seq x y z
N MET A 1 7.39 -36.21 15.47
CA MET A 1 6.94 -37.54 15.01
C MET A 1 5.53 -37.73 15.53
N GLU A 2 4.52 -37.43 14.71
CA GLU A 2 3.14 -37.84 15.00
C GLU A 2 3.08 -39.37 14.82
N GLY A 3 2.61 -40.09 15.84
CA GLY A 3 2.62 -41.56 15.85
C GLY A 3 1.34 -42.16 15.26
N PRO A 4 1.38 -43.40 14.75
CA PRO A 4 0.22 -44.08 14.13
C PRO A 4 -1.04 -44.14 15.01
N ALA A 5 -0.87 -44.14 16.33
CA ALA A 5 -1.98 -44.16 17.29
C ALA A 5 -2.74 -42.83 17.35
N LEU A 6 -2.05 -41.69 17.16
CA LEU A 6 -2.65 -40.37 17.12
C LEU A 6 -3.49 -40.21 15.84
N ASP A 7 -2.98 -40.72 14.72
CA ASP A 7 -3.67 -40.67 13.43
C ASP A 7 -4.92 -41.57 13.42
N LEU A 8 -4.83 -42.77 14.01
CA LEU A 8 -5.99 -43.63 14.21
C LEU A 8 -7.06 -42.96 15.10
N PHE A 9 -6.62 -42.25 16.15
CA PHE A 9 -7.54 -41.53 17.04
C PHE A 9 -8.20 -40.35 16.33
N LYS A 10 -7.44 -39.55 15.58
CA LYS A 10 -7.97 -38.47 14.73
C LYS A 10 -9.01 -39.03 13.74
N ALA A 11 -8.70 -40.13 13.06
CA ALA A 11 -9.62 -40.77 12.11
C ALA A 11 -10.90 -41.27 12.77
N LYS A 12 -10.83 -41.85 13.97
CA LYS A 12 -12.03 -42.28 14.72
C LYS A 12 -12.90 -41.10 15.15
N ILE A 13 -12.30 -39.98 15.59
CA ILE A 13 -13.04 -38.76 15.92
C ILE A 13 -13.70 -38.19 14.67
N GLU A 14 -13.00 -38.17 13.54
CA GLU A 14 -13.54 -37.69 12.26
C GLU A 14 -14.72 -38.54 11.79
N ALA A 15 -14.60 -39.87 11.86
CA ALA A 15 -15.70 -40.79 11.55
C ALA A 15 -16.92 -40.59 12.47
N ALA A 16 -16.71 -40.41 13.77
CA ALA A 16 -17.79 -40.15 14.72
C ALA A 16 -18.48 -38.79 14.46
N MET A 17 -17.71 -37.77 14.08
CA MET A 17 -18.26 -36.46 13.68
C MET A 17 -19.05 -36.56 12.37
N GLU A 18 -18.60 -37.38 11.41
CA GLU A 18 -19.35 -37.64 10.18
C GLU A 18 -20.66 -38.38 10.45
N GLU A 19 -20.65 -39.39 11.31
CA GLU A 19 -21.85 -40.13 11.71
C GLU A 19 -22.86 -39.21 12.43
N ALA A 20 -22.40 -38.40 13.38
CA ALA A 20 -23.24 -37.41 14.06
C ALA A 20 -23.84 -36.41 13.07
N ARG A 21 -23.05 -35.93 12.10
CA ARG A 21 -23.55 -35.03 11.05
C ARG A 21 -24.55 -35.72 10.14
N SER A 22 -24.37 -37.00 9.82
CA SER A 22 -25.33 -37.77 9.04
C SER A 22 -26.67 -37.90 9.77
N GLN A 23 -26.65 -38.11 11.09
CA GLN A 23 -27.87 -38.16 11.91
C GLN A 23 -28.56 -36.79 11.96
N GLN A 24 -27.80 -35.71 12.15
CA GLN A 24 -28.34 -34.35 12.17
C GLN A 24 -28.90 -33.91 10.80
N ALA A 25 -28.21 -34.27 9.71
CA ALA A 25 -28.61 -33.97 8.34
C ALA A 25 -29.94 -34.65 7.95
N ALA A 26 -30.35 -35.72 8.65
CA ALA A 26 -31.64 -36.37 8.42
C ALA A 26 -32.84 -35.42 8.63
N SER A 27 -32.68 -34.40 9.48
CA SER A 27 -33.69 -33.35 9.72
C SER A 27 -33.71 -32.24 8.66
N LEU A 28 -32.63 -32.10 7.86
CA LEU A 28 -32.50 -31.07 6.82
C LEU A 28 -33.20 -31.54 5.54
N THR A 29 -34.51 -31.30 5.47
CA THR A 29 -35.34 -31.70 4.32
C THR A 29 -35.42 -30.63 3.23
N GLU A 30 -35.11 -29.38 3.58
CA GLU A 30 -35.22 -28.22 2.71
C GLU A 30 -33.99 -27.30 2.82
N PHE A 31 -33.63 -26.66 1.72
CA PHE A 31 -32.64 -25.60 1.64
C PHE A 31 -33.33 -24.27 1.35
N ASN A 32 -33.05 -23.25 2.15
CA ASN A 32 -33.72 -21.95 2.05
C ASN A 32 -32.81 -20.92 1.38
N TRP A 33 -33.26 -20.29 0.30
CA TRP A 33 -32.52 -19.22 -0.39
C TRP A 33 -33.49 -18.17 -0.93
N LEU A 34 -33.24 -16.89 -0.63
CA LEU A 34 -34.10 -15.75 -0.98
C LEU A 34 -35.59 -15.94 -0.61
N GLY A 35 -35.86 -16.58 0.53
CA GLY A 35 -37.23 -16.87 0.99
C GLY A 35 -37.88 -18.09 0.32
N TYR A 36 -37.22 -18.70 -0.67
CA TYR A 36 -37.67 -19.92 -1.32
C TYR A 36 -37.11 -21.17 -0.67
N ARG A 37 -37.92 -22.22 -0.63
CA ARG A 37 -37.56 -23.52 -0.08
C ARG A 37 -37.35 -24.51 -1.21
N PHE A 38 -36.19 -25.14 -1.22
CA PHE A 38 -35.80 -26.13 -2.21
C PHE A 38 -35.70 -27.50 -1.51
N PRO A 39 -36.46 -28.53 -1.95
CA PRO A 39 -36.40 -29.84 -1.32
C PRO A 39 -35.02 -30.48 -1.55
N VAL A 40 -34.43 -31.02 -0.49
CA VAL A 40 -33.16 -31.75 -0.55
C VAL A 40 -33.47 -33.23 -0.30
N SER A 41 -33.63 -34.01 -1.37
CA SER A 41 -34.01 -35.43 -1.25
C SER A 41 -32.82 -36.34 -0.95
N ASN A 42 -31.64 -36.05 -1.51
CA ASN A 42 -30.46 -36.89 -1.39
C ASN A 42 -29.74 -36.69 -0.03
N PRO A 43 -29.55 -37.75 0.79
CA PRO A 43 -28.84 -37.68 2.06
C PRO A 43 -27.41 -37.14 1.95
N LYS A 44 -26.68 -37.45 0.87
CA LYS A 44 -25.31 -36.95 0.64
C LYS A 44 -25.30 -35.43 0.48
N SER A 45 -26.23 -34.91 -0.33
CA SER A 45 -26.41 -33.46 -0.50
C SER A 45 -26.79 -32.78 0.83
N ARG A 46 -27.65 -33.40 1.65
CA ARG A 46 -28.01 -32.89 2.99
C ARG A 46 -26.79 -32.76 3.90
N VAL A 47 -25.94 -33.79 3.96
CA VAL A 47 -24.73 -33.78 4.78
C VAL A 47 -23.77 -32.68 4.35
N SER A 48 -23.54 -32.54 3.04
CA SER A 48 -22.65 -31.51 2.50
C SER A 48 -23.18 -30.08 2.72
N ILE A 49 -24.49 -29.86 2.53
CA ILE A 49 -25.14 -28.57 2.81
C ILE A 49 -25.09 -28.24 4.30
N LEU A 50 -25.38 -29.21 5.18
CA LEU A 50 -25.32 -29.01 6.63
C LEU A 50 -23.90 -28.64 7.08
N LYS A 51 -22.88 -29.36 6.58
CA LYS A 51 -21.48 -29.06 6.83
C LYS A 51 -21.13 -27.63 6.42
N ALA A 52 -21.63 -27.18 5.27
CA ALA A 52 -21.42 -25.82 4.81
C ALA A 52 -22.08 -24.80 5.75
N GLN A 53 -23.33 -25.01 6.16
CA GLN A 53 -24.05 -24.13 7.08
C GLN A 53 -23.41 -24.06 8.47
N GLU A 54 -22.83 -25.15 8.97
CA GLU A 54 -22.03 -25.14 10.22
C GLU A 54 -20.80 -24.25 10.08
N LEU A 55 -20.05 -24.39 8.98
CA LEU A 55 -18.87 -23.56 8.69
C LEU A 55 -19.24 -22.08 8.50
N GLU A 56 -20.42 -21.76 7.97
CA GLU A 56 -20.90 -20.38 7.88
C GLU A 56 -21.16 -19.75 9.26
N LYS A 57 -21.67 -20.52 10.22
CA LYS A 57 -21.84 -20.04 11.60
C LYS A 57 -20.48 -19.73 12.24
N ASP A 58 -19.46 -20.54 11.96
CA ASP A 58 -18.10 -20.30 12.45
C ASP A 58 -17.48 -19.00 11.89
N LEU A 59 -17.92 -18.54 10.71
CA LEU A 59 -17.48 -17.27 10.12
C LEU A 59 -18.11 -16.04 10.81
N GLN A 60 -19.29 -16.19 11.43
CA GLN A 60 -20.04 -15.10 12.07
C GLN A 60 -19.60 -14.83 13.53
N GLY A 61 -18.70 -15.63 14.10
CA GLY A 61 -18.22 -15.44 15.46
C GLY A 61 -17.48 -14.10 15.66
N PRO A 62 -17.54 -13.48 16.86
CA PRO A 62 -16.82 -12.25 17.16
C PRO A 62 -15.32 -12.53 17.04
N THR A 63 -14.71 -12.05 15.96
CA THR A 63 -13.31 -12.32 15.69
C THR A 63 -12.54 -11.01 15.68
N ALA A 64 -11.51 -10.92 16.53
CA ALA A 64 -10.58 -9.79 16.54
C ALA A 64 -9.93 -9.59 15.16
N GLU A 65 -9.83 -8.34 14.72
CA GLU A 65 -9.15 -7.93 13.48
C GLU A 65 -7.64 -8.15 13.61
N SER A 66 -7.19 -9.37 13.36
CA SER A 66 -5.78 -9.76 13.40
C SER A 66 -5.43 -10.64 12.20
N LEU A 67 -4.20 -10.53 11.69
CA LEU A 67 -3.73 -11.34 10.57
C LEU A 67 -3.91 -12.87 10.78
N PRO A 68 -3.68 -13.44 11.99
CA PRO A 68 -3.96 -14.85 12.24
C PRO A 68 -5.45 -15.20 12.13
N ALA A 69 -6.33 -14.31 12.57
CA ALA A 69 -7.78 -14.49 12.46
C ALA A 69 -8.25 -14.44 11.01
N GLU A 70 -7.73 -13.52 10.19
CA GLU A 70 -8.05 -13.44 8.76
C GLU A 70 -7.60 -14.70 8.01
N LYS A 71 -6.40 -15.23 8.30
CA LYS A 71 -5.94 -16.51 7.76
C LYS A 71 -6.85 -17.68 8.15
N LYS A 72 -7.32 -17.72 9.39
CA LYS A 72 -8.29 -18.73 9.84
C LYS A 72 -9.62 -18.61 9.09
N LYS A 73 -10.10 -17.40 8.82
CA LYS A 73 -11.31 -17.20 8.00
C LYS A 73 -11.12 -17.71 6.57
N LEU A 74 -9.97 -17.46 5.96
CA LEU A 74 -9.65 -17.99 4.63
C LEU A 74 -9.69 -19.52 4.59
N THR A 75 -9.12 -20.21 5.59
CA THR A 75 -9.17 -21.68 5.63
C THR A 75 -10.58 -22.22 5.86
N ILE A 76 -11.44 -21.50 6.57
CA ILE A 76 -12.86 -21.85 6.71
C ILE A 76 -13.57 -21.70 5.36
N PHE A 77 -13.31 -20.63 4.60
CA PHE A 77 -13.85 -20.48 3.23
C PHE A 77 -13.43 -21.62 2.29
N ASP A 78 -12.17 -22.08 2.35
CA ASP A 78 -11.73 -23.21 1.51
C ASP A 78 -12.51 -24.50 1.84
N LYS A 79 -12.77 -24.76 3.12
CA LYS A 79 -13.62 -25.88 3.56
C LYS A 79 -15.07 -25.70 3.13
N LEU A 80 -15.58 -24.47 3.19
CA LEU A 80 -16.94 -24.12 2.77
C LEU A 80 -17.14 -24.36 1.27
N PHE A 81 -16.18 -23.95 0.45
CA PHE A 81 -16.20 -24.20 -1.00
C PHE A 81 -16.17 -25.69 -1.31
N THR A 82 -15.37 -26.47 -0.57
CA THR A 82 -15.34 -27.93 -0.73
C THR A 82 -16.73 -28.52 -0.45
N ALA A 83 -17.35 -28.17 0.69
CA ALA A 83 -18.66 -28.67 1.07
C ALA A 83 -19.77 -28.30 0.08
N TYR A 84 -19.83 -27.05 -0.38
CA TYR A 84 -20.82 -26.63 -1.37
C TYR A 84 -20.57 -27.26 -2.76
N ASN A 85 -19.32 -27.44 -3.19
CA ASN A 85 -19.02 -28.13 -4.43
C ASN A 85 -19.40 -29.61 -4.36
N ASP A 86 -19.14 -30.29 -3.24
CA ASP A 86 -19.57 -31.68 -3.03
C ASP A 86 -21.10 -31.81 -3.09
N ALA A 87 -21.82 -30.85 -2.51
CA ALA A 87 -23.28 -30.79 -2.62
C ALA A 87 -23.73 -30.63 -4.08
N ARG A 88 -23.18 -29.66 -4.82
CA ARG A 88 -23.52 -29.43 -6.23
C ARG A 88 -23.17 -30.61 -7.13
N ASN A 89 -22.03 -31.24 -6.92
CA ASN A 89 -21.62 -32.43 -7.66
C ASN A 89 -22.61 -33.57 -7.45
N THR A 90 -23.08 -33.77 -6.22
CA THR A 90 -24.12 -34.75 -5.90
C THR A 90 -25.45 -34.41 -6.58
N ILE A 91 -25.90 -33.15 -6.47
CA ILE A 91 -27.15 -32.68 -7.09
C ILE A 91 -27.11 -32.86 -8.62
N ARG A 92 -25.99 -32.52 -9.27
CA ARG A 92 -25.82 -32.69 -10.72
C ARG A 92 -25.76 -34.16 -11.13
N SER A 93 -25.16 -35.02 -10.31
CA SER A 93 -25.20 -36.48 -10.53
C SER A 93 -26.64 -37.01 -10.46
N ASP A 94 -27.44 -36.51 -9.52
CA ASP A 94 -28.86 -36.85 -9.41
C ASP A 94 -29.65 -36.33 -10.62
N LEU A 95 -29.33 -35.13 -11.12
CA LEU A 95 -29.95 -34.54 -12.30
C LEU A 95 -29.72 -35.40 -13.55
N VAL A 96 -28.50 -35.91 -13.73
CA VAL A 96 -28.17 -36.85 -14.82
C VAL A 96 -28.94 -38.17 -14.65
N SER A 97 -29.16 -38.60 -13.42
CA SER A 97 -29.83 -39.86 -13.08
C SER A 97 -31.37 -39.77 -13.08
N ALA A 98 -31.94 -38.57 -13.09
CA ALA A 98 -33.38 -38.31 -12.96
C ALA A 98 -34.24 -38.76 -14.18
N GLY A 99 -33.61 -39.23 -15.27
CA GLY A 99 -34.32 -39.79 -16.42
C GLY A 99 -35.24 -38.77 -17.11
N ASN A 100 -36.54 -39.08 -17.25
CA ASN A 100 -37.55 -38.21 -17.88
C ASN A 100 -38.53 -37.57 -16.88
N ALA A 101 -38.25 -37.62 -15.58
CA ALA A 101 -39.10 -37.00 -14.58
C ALA A 101 -38.89 -35.47 -14.55
N GLU A 102 -39.64 -34.74 -15.38
CA GLU A 102 -39.45 -33.29 -15.57
C GLU A 102 -39.57 -32.49 -14.27
N SER A 103 -40.55 -32.83 -13.43
CA SER A 103 -40.73 -32.16 -12.13
C SER A 103 -39.53 -32.33 -11.19
N VAL A 104 -38.89 -33.50 -11.21
CA VAL A 104 -37.70 -33.79 -10.39
C VAL A 104 -36.49 -33.01 -10.93
N LYS A 105 -36.38 -32.87 -12.26
CA LYS A 105 -35.31 -32.08 -12.88
C LYS A 105 -35.45 -30.60 -12.55
N ASP A 106 -36.66 -30.05 -12.57
CA ASP A 106 -36.91 -28.66 -12.23
C ASP A 106 -36.55 -28.36 -10.77
N GLU A 107 -36.91 -29.24 -9.84
CA GLU A 107 -36.53 -29.15 -8.42
C GLU A 107 -35.00 -29.19 -8.24
N LEU A 108 -34.32 -30.15 -8.88
CA LEU A 108 -32.86 -30.30 -8.80
C LEU A 108 -32.12 -29.13 -9.46
N ASN A 109 -32.61 -28.62 -10.58
CA ASN A 109 -32.06 -27.42 -11.23
C ASN A 109 -32.22 -26.18 -10.34
N GLY A 110 -33.40 -26.01 -9.73
CA GLY A 110 -33.64 -24.93 -8.76
C GLY A 110 -32.70 -25.02 -7.56
N LEU A 111 -32.52 -26.23 -7.01
CA LEU A 111 -31.60 -26.46 -5.91
C LEU A 111 -30.13 -26.21 -6.31
N ASP A 112 -29.67 -26.68 -7.48
CA ASP A 112 -28.29 -26.41 -7.96
C ASP A 112 -28.05 -24.92 -8.19
N LYS A 113 -29.05 -24.20 -8.72
CA LYS A 113 -29.01 -22.74 -8.89
C LYS A 113 -28.87 -22.05 -7.53
N ALA A 114 -29.71 -22.41 -6.55
CA ALA A 114 -29.70 -21.81 -5.22
C ALA A 114 -28.38 -22.06 -4.47
N VAL A 115 -27.90 -23.30 -4.45
CA VAL A 115 -26.61 -23.66 -3.84
C VAL A 115 -25.46 -22.97 -4.59
N GLY A 116 -25.52 -22.92 -5.92
CA GLY A 116 -24.56 -22.19 -6.75
C GLY A 116 -24.51 -20.70 -6.46
N ALA A 117 -25.65 -20.07 -6.25
CA ALA A 117 -25.74 -18.65 -5.92
C ALA A 117 -25.16 -18.35 -4.54
N VAL A 118 -25.46 -19.18 -3.53
CA VAL A 118 -24.84 -19.05 -2.19
C VAL A 118 -23.33 -19.24 -2.29
N LEU A 119 -22.84 -20.24 -3.02
CA LEU A 119 -21.40 -20.42 -3.25
C LEU A 119 -20.76 -19.18 -3.92
N GLY A 120 -21.44 -18.58 -4.89
CA GLY A 120 -21.00 -17.34 -5.53
C GLY A 120 -20.91 -16.15 -4.55
N GLN A 121 -21.92 -15.98 -3.68
CA GLN A 121 -21.90 -14.96 -2.62
C GLN A 121 -20.69 -15.15 -1.69
N ARG A 122 -20.45 -16.38 -1.21
CA ARG A 122 -19.30 -16.70 -0.34
C ARG A 122 -17.96 -16.50 -1.04
N THR A 123 -17.90 -16.73 -2.35
CA THR A 123 -16.72 -16.47 -3.17
C THR A 123 -16.40 -14.97 -3.22
N ILE A 124 -17.43 -14.12 -3.37
CA ILE A 124 -17.29 -12.66 -3.32
C ILE A 124 -16.80 -12.22 -1.93
N GLU A 125 -17.41 -12.71 -0.85
CA GLU A 125 -17.04 -12.38 0.53
C GLU A 125 -15.57 -12.74 0.84
N ARG A 126 -15.14 -13.94 0.42
CA ARG A 126 -13.75 -14.39 0.55
C ARG A 126 -12.79 -13.47 -0.20
N ASN A 127 -13.14 -13.06 -1.42
CA ASN A 127 -12.30 -12.17 -2.22
C ASN A 127 -12.29 -10.73 -1.69
N GLN A 128 -13.38 -10.27 -1.08
CA GLN A 128 -13.38 -9.01 -0.31
C GLN A 128 -12.44 -9.08 0.89
N LEU A 129 -12.36 -10.23 1.59
CA LEU A 129 -11.39 -10.43 2.67
C LEU A 129 -9.93 -10.36 2.13
N LEU A 130 -9.65 -10.95 0.96
CA LEU A 130 -8.33 -10.79 0.33
C LEU A 130 -8.00 -9.34 0.00
N VAL A 131 -8.99 -8.57 -0.49
CA VAL A 131 -8.83 -7.13 -0.72
C VAL A 131 -8.51 -6.41 0.58
N LYS A 132 -9.23 -6.69 1.68
CA LYS A 132 -8.96 -6.09 3.00
C LYS A 132 -7.53 -6.35 3.46
N ILE A 133 -7.05 -7.60 3.32
CA ILE A 133 -5.67 -7.99 3.63
C ILE A 133 -4.66 -7.26 2.73
N ALA A 134 -4.94 -7.15 1.43
CA ALA A 134 -4.06 -6.47 0.48
C ALA A 134 -3.99 -4.95 0.74
N LYS A 135 -5.13 -4.30 1.06
CA LYS A 135 -5.19 -2.89 1.45
C LYS A 135 -4.40 -2.63 2.74
N SER A 136 -4.54 -3.49 3.75
CA SER A 136 -3.82 -3.32 5.02
C SER A 136 -2.31 -3.44 4.84
N LYS A 137 -1.84 -4.33 3.95
CA LYS A 137 -0.42 -4.44 3.58
C LYS A 137 0.09 -3.27 2.76
N LEU A 138 -0.72 -2.72 1.85
CA LEU A 138 -0.34 -1.56 1.05
C LEU A 138 -0.13 -0.30 1.92
N ASN A 139 -0.92 -0.15 2.98
CA ASN A 139 -0.89 1.03 3.86
C ASN A 139 0.19 0.97 4.95
N ARG A 140 0.83 -0.18 5.19
CA ARG A 140 1.92 -0.30 6.17
C ARG A 140 3.22 0.30 5.63
N LYS A 141 3.84 1.20 6.40
CA LYS A 141 5.18 1.71 6.11
C LYS A 141 6.18 0.54 6.19
N ARG A 142 7.18 0.56 5.30
CA ARG A 142 8.24 -0.47 5.16
C ARG A 142 9.07 -0.60 6.45
N ASP A 143 8.57 -1.31 7.45
CA ASP A 143 9.36 -1.62 8.66
C ASP A 143 9.92 -3.05 8.66
N ASP A 144 9.40 -3.96 7.83
CA ASP A 144 9.89 -5.34 7.77
C ASP A 144 10.63 -5.66 6.46
N LYS A 145 11.93 -5.98 6.59
CA LYS A 145 12.85 -6.35 5.50
C LYS A 145 12.49 -7.66 4.76
N ASN A 146 11.41 -8.35 5.14
CA ASN A 146 11.02 -9.66 4.60
C ASN A 146 9.60 -9.73 4.01
N GLU A 147 8.80 -8.66 4.03
CA GLU A 147 7.45 -8.70 3.44
C GLU A 147 7.46 -8.14 2.01
N LYS A 148 6.99 -8.94 1.04
CA LYS A 148 6.86 -8.51 -0.36
C LYS A 148 5.96 -7.26 -0.40
N VAL A 149 6.48 -6.17 -0.96
CA VAL A 149 5.72 -4.93 -1.18
C VAL A 149 4.49 -5.27 -2.01
N THR A 150 3.31 -5.10 -1.42
CA THR A 150 2.05 -5.21 -2.16
C THR A 150 1.96 -3.99 -3.06
N LYS A 151 1.87 -4.21 -4.37
CA LYS A 151 1.74 -3.12 -5.34
C LYS A 151 0.27 -2.87 -5.68
N PRO A 152 -0.13 -1.65 -6.11
CA PRO A 152 -1.50 -1.35 -6.48
C PRO A 152 -2.09 -2.28 -7.55
N GLU A 153 -1.25 -2.84 -8.43
CA GLU A 153 -1.68 -3.76 -9.49
C GLU A 153 -2.29 -5.05 -8.93
N GLU A 154 -1.87 -5.50 -7.74
CA GLU A 154 -2.49 -6.68 -7.10
C GLU A 154 -3.93 -6.37 -6.66
N LEU A 155 -4.20 -5.15 -6.18
CA LEU A 155 -5.57 -4.73 -5.87
C LEU A 155 -6.42 -4.61 -7.14
N VAL A 156 -5.87 -4.11 -8.25
CA VAL A 156 -6.56 -4.10 -9.55
C VAL A 156 -6.97 -5.52 -9.94
N ARG A 157 -6.05 -6.49 -9.86
CA ARG A 157 -6.32 -7.90 -10.19
C ARG A 157 -7.39 -8.52 -9.28
N LEU A 158 -7.37 -8.22 -7.99
CA LEU A 158 -8.39 -8.70 -7.04
C LEU A 158 -9.76 -8.09 -7.32
N TYR A 159 -9.84 -6.81 -7.71
CA TYR A 159 -11.10 -6.19 -8.10
C TYR A 159 -11.60 -6.67 -9.47
N ASP A 160 -10.71 -6.95 -10.44
CA ASP A 160 -11.09 -7.64 -11.69
C ASP A 160 -11.75 -8.99 -11.40
N LEU A 161 -11.16 -9.77 -10.49
CA LEU A 161 -11.73 -11.03 -10.05
C LEU A 161 -13.09 -10.83 -9.35
N LEU A 162 -13.23 -9.84 -8.48
CA LEU A 162 -14.52 -9.53 -7.83
C LEU A 162 -15.59 -9.14 -8.85
N LEU A 163 -15.26 -8.33 -9.85
CA LEU A 163 -16.18 -7.94 -10.91
C LEU A 163 -16.65 -9.13 -11.74
N GLN A 164 -15.73 -10.05 -12.08
CA GLN A 164 -16.09 -11.29 -12.76
C GLN A 164 -17.04 -12.14 -11.91
N ASN A 165 -16.72 -12.35 -10.62
CA ASN A 165 -17.58 -13.14 -9.73
C ASN A 165 -18.98 -12.55 -9.57
N VAL A 166 -19.09 -11.21 -9.50
CA VAL A 166 -20.40 -10.53 -9.44
C VAL A 166 -21.17 -10.71 -10.74
N ALA A 167 -20.51 -10.62 -11.90
CA ALA A 167 -21.13 -10.86 -13.19
C ALA A 167 -21.64 -12.31 -13.31
N ASP A 168 -20.78 -13.30 -13.02
CA ASP A 168 -21.14 -14.72 -13.07
C ASP A 168 -22.31 -15.05 -12.13
N LEU A 169 -22.33 -14.43 -10.94
CA LEU A 169 -23.43 -14.59 -9.99
C LEU A 169 -24.72 -13.95 -10.50
N SER A 170 -24.64 -12.76 -11.10
CA SER A 170 -25.80 -12.07 -11.67
C SER A 170 -26.38 -12.85 -12.85
N ASP A 171 -25.53 -13.39 -13.71
CA ASP A 171 -25.92 -14.22 -14.85
C ASP A 171 -26.59 -15.51 -14.37
N LEU A 172 -26.03 -16.15 -13.34
CA LEU A 172 -26.63 -17.34 -12.74
C LEU A 172 -28.04 -17.05 -12.21
N VAL A 173 -28.23 -15.95 -11.49
CA VAL A 173 -29.53 -15.60 -10.89
C VAL A 173 -30.54 -15.17 -11.95
N SER A 174 -30.11 -14.45 -12.99
CA SER A 174 -30.97 -13.93 -14.06
C SER A 174 -31.33 -14.94 -15.15
N SER A 175 -30.74 -16.14 -15.15
CA SER A 175 -30.92 -17.19 -16.18
C SER A 175 -32.35 -17.76 -16.34
N GLY A 176 -33.28 -17.47 -15.41
CA GLY A 176 -34.66 -17.99 -15.43
C GLY A 176 -35.63 -17.11 -16.21
N ARG A 177 -36.66 -17.72 -16.84
CA ARG A 177 -37.74 -16.97 -17.54
C ARG A 177 -38.69 -16.28 -16.56
N ASP A 178 -39.02 -16.96 -15.46
CA ASP A 178 -39.91 -16.46 -14.40
C ASP A 178 -39.09 -15.93 -13.23
N ARG A 179 -38.48 -14.74 -13.42
CA ARG A 179 -37.68 -14.09 -12.38
C ARG A 179 -38.55 -13.64 -11.24
N LYS A 180 -38.20 -14.10 -10.04
CA LYS A 180 -38.96 -13.78 -8.83
C LYS A 180 -38.56 -12.41 -8.30
N PRO A 181 -39.44 -11.68 -7.59
CA PRO A 181 -39.14 -10.35 -7.06
C PRO A 181 -37.86 -10.30 -6.21
N GLU A 182 -37.62 -11.35 -5.42
CA GLU A 182 -36.43 -11.47 -4.56
C GLU A 182 -35.15 -11.73 -5.36
N GLU A 183 -35.25 -12.45 -6.49
CA GLU A 183 -34.12 -12.64 -7.41
C GLU A 183 -33.76 -11.34 -8.12
N ILE A 184 -34.77 -10.54 -8.52
CA ILE A 184 -34.57 -9.20 -9.10
C ILE A 184 -33.93 -8.26 -8.08
N ALA A 185 -34.43 -8.23 -6.84
CA ALA A 185 -33.84 -7.43 -5.76
C ALA A 185 -32.39 -7.85 -5.45
N PHE A 186 -32.09 -9.14 -5.55
CA PHE A 186 -30.74 -9.68 -5.39
C PHE A 186 -29.81 -9.29 -6.56
N GLU A 187 -30.32 -9.31 -7.79
CA GLU A 187 -29.63 -8.81 -8.99
C GLU A 187 -29.28 -7.31 -8.84
N GLU A 188 -30.21 -6.50 -8.34
CA GLU A 188 -29.96 -5.09 -8.01
C GLU A 188 -28.92 -4.90 -6.90
N GLU A 189 -28.80 -5.83 -5.95
CA GLU A 189 -27.71 -5.85 -4.97
C GLU A 189 -26.35 -6.13 -5.64
N CYS A 190 -26.31 -7.10 -6.56
CA CYS A 190 -25.11 -7.42 -7.33
C CYS A 190 -24.66 -6.21 -8.16
N GLU A 191 -25.57 -5.52 -8.84
CA GLU A 191 -25.27 -4.31 -9.60
C GLU A 191 -24.71 -3.17 -8.74
N ARG A 192 -25.20 -3.01 -7.52
CA ARG A 192 -24.65 -2.03 -6.56
C ARG A 192 -23.22 -2.38 -6.16
N LYS A 193 -22.95 -3.64 -5.83
CA LYS A 193 -21.59 -4.13 -5.55
C LYS A 193 -20.67 -3.95 -6.76
N ASN A 194 -21.18 -4.21 -7.97
CA ASN A 194 -20.44 -4.02 -9.22
C ASN A 194 -19.93 -2.58 -9.35
N LEU A 195 -20.81 -1.58 -9.15
CA LEU A 195 -20.43 -0.16 -9.22
C LEU A 195 -19.38 0.23 -8.18
N ALA A 196 -19.53 -0.24 -6.93
CA ALA A 196 -18.54 0.00 -5.88
C ALA A 196 -17.17 -0.59 -6.24
N PHE A 197 -17.13 -1.83 -6.72
CA PHE A 197 -15.89 -2.49 -7.13
C PHE A 197 -15.25 -1.84 -8.36
N ARG A 198 -16.04 -1.34 -9.32
CA ARG A 198 -15.53 -0.57 -10.47
C ARG A 198 -14.84 0.73 -10.02
N ALA A 199 -15.41 1.44 -9.06
CA ALA A 199 -14.82 2.65 -8.52
C ALA A 199 -13.46 2.37 -7.86
N GLU A 200 -13.41 1.37 -6.98
CA GLU A 200 -12.18 0.93 -6.30
C GLU A 200 -11.10 0.45 -7.29
N ARG A 201 -11.48 -0.37 -8.26
CA ARG A 201 -10.56 -0.81 -9.33
C ARG A 201 -9.96 0.37 -10.07
N CYS A 202 -10.80 1.35 -10.46
CA CYS A 202 -10.36 2.55 -11.17
C CYS A 202 -9.37 3.37 -10.33
N PHE A 203 -9.61 3.48 -9.03
CA PHE A 203 -8.72 4.17 -8.10
C PHE A 203 -7.34 3.50 -8.01
N TYR A 204 -7.28 2.17 -7.82
CA TYR A 204 -5.99 1.47 -7.73
C TYR A 204 -5.26 1.40 -9.07
N LEU A 205 -5.99 1.42 -10.19
CA LEU A 205 -5.38 1.61 -11.51
C LEU A 205 -4.73 3.00 -11.60
N GLY A 206 -5.41 4.05 -11.12
CA GLY A 206 -4.84 5.40 -11.01
C GLY A 206 -3.57 5.42 -10.15
N LYS A 207 -3.55 4.70 -9.02
CA LYS A 207 -2.34 4.55 -8.18
C LYS A 207 -1.18 3.88 -8.93
N SER A 208 -1.46 2.85 -9.73
CA SER A 208 -0.43 2.20 -10.56
C SER A 208 0.18 3.18 -11.59
N TYR A 209 -0.67 3.97 -12.27
CA TYR A 209 -0.21 4.95 -13.25
C TYR A 209 0.57 6.09 -12.60
N SER A 210 0.14 6.54 -11.42
CA SER A 210 0.87 7.52 -10.60
C SER A 210 2.29 7.03 -10.27
N LEU A 211 2.42 5.77 -9.80
CA LEU A 211 3.73 5.14 -9.54
C LEU A 211 4.60 5.02 -10.80
N ALA A 212 3.99 4.85 -11.98
CA ALA A 212 4.68 4.82 -13.26
C ALA A 212 5.05 6.22 -13.81
N GLY A 213 4.70 7.31 -13.10
CA GLY A 213 4.94 8.68 -13.55
C GLY A 213 3.97 9.17 -14.63
N LYS A 214 2.92 8.40 -14.95
CA LYS A 214 1.88 8.77 -15.92
C LYS A 214 0.81 9.65 -15.28
N ARG A 215 1.18 10.92 -15.04
CA ARG A 215 0.40 11.84 -14.18
C ARG A 215 -0.94 12.25 -14.76
N VAL A 216 -1.00 12.51 -16.06
CA VAL A 216 -2.24 12.92 -16.74
C VAL A 216 -3.27 11.79 -16.70
N GLU A 217 -2.83 10.57 -17.01
CA GLU A 217 -3.67 9.38 -16.96
C GLU A 217 -4.09 9.05 -15.53
N ALA A 218 -3.17 9.15 -14.56
CA ALA A 218 -3.49 8.94 -13.14
C ALA A 218 -4.54 9.95 -12.66
N TYR A 219 -4.39 11.23 -13.00
CA TYR A 219 -5.36 12.27 -12.69
C TYR A 219 -6.75 11.95 -13.26
N ALA A 220 -6.83 11.61 -14.55
CA ALA A 220 -8.09 11.26 -15.21
C ALA A 220 -8.75 10.03 -14.56
N LEU A 221 -7.96 9.02 -14.19
CA LEU A 221 -8.43 7.82 -13.50
C LEU A 221 -8.98 8.13 -12.10
N PHE A 222 -8.34 9.03 -11.34
CA PHE A 222 -8.85 9.47 -10.04
C PHE A 222 -10.16 10.25 -10.16
N CYS A 223 -10.29 11.13 -11.15
CA CYS A 223 -11.55 11.84 -11.42
C CYS A 223 -12.67 10.86 -11.78
N ARG A 224 -12.39 9.88 -12.64
CA ARG A 224 -13.36 8.84 -13.01
C ARG A 224 -13.74 7.95 -11.83
N ALA A 225 -12.76 7.51 -11.03
CA ALA A 225 -13.01 6.72 -9.83
C ALA A 225 -13.91 7.46 -8.84
N ARG A 226 -13.71 8.78 -8.68
CA ARG A 226 -14.56 9.63 -7.85
C ARG A 226 -16.01 9.68 -8.34
N SER A 227 -16.23 9.91 -9.63
CA SER A 227 -17.57 9.92 -10.21
C SER A 227 -18.28 8.58 -9.99
N LEU A 228 -17.59 7.46 -10.25
CA LEU A 228 -18.14 6.12 -9.99
C LEU A 228 -18.46 5.90 -8.50
N ALA A 229 -17.61 6.40 -7.59
CA ALA A 229 -17.84 6.28 -6.15
C ALA A 229 -19.04 7.12 -5.69
N GLU A 230 -19.22 8.33 -6.23
CA GLU A 230 -20.37 9.20 -5.96
C GLU A 230 -21.67 8.58 -6.50
N ASP A 231 -21.66 8.02 -7.71
CA ASP A 231 -22.80 7.30 -8.30
C ASP A 231 -23.18 6.07 -7.46
N ALA A 232 -22.19 5.26 -7.05
CA ALA A 232 -22.41 4.12 -6.17
C ALA A 232 -23.01 4.58 -4.83
N LEU A 233 -22.43 5.62 -4.22
CA LEU A 233 -22.89 6.15 -2.93
C LEU A 233 -24.35 6.62 -2.99
N ASN A 234 -24.75 7.31 -4.06
CA ASN A 234 -26.16 7.70 -4.28
C ASN A 234 -27.08 6.46 -4.31
N LYS A 235 -26.69 5.39 -5.02
CA LYS A 235 -27.47 4.15 -5.06
C LYS A 235 -27.56 3.46 -3.69
N PHE A 236 -26.47 3.45 -2.90
CA PHE A 236 -26.50 2.86 -1.56
C PHE A 236 -27.33 3.68 -0.56
N GLN A 237 -27.37 5.02 -0.70
CA GLN A 237 -28.13 5.89 0.20
C GLN A 237 -29.65 5.85 -0.03
N ASN A 238 -30.08 5.57 -1.25
CA ASN A 238 -31.49 5.58 -1.65
C ASN A 238 -32.26 4.30 -1.23
N ILE A 239 -31.64 3.41 -0.45
CA ILE A 239 -32.18 2.09 -0.10
C ILE A 239 -32.54 2.06 1.38
N GLY A 240 -33.64 1.37 1.71
CA GLY A 240 -34.15 1.28 3.08
C GLY A 240 -33.21 0.56 4.05
N ASN A 241 -32.49 -0.47 3.59
CA ASN A 241 -31.47 -1.16 4.37
C ASN A 241 -30.06 -0.66 3.99
N LYS A 242 -29.56 0.32 4.75
CA LYS A 242 -28.29 0.98 4.47
C LYS A 242 -27.13 0.16 5.02
N ASP A 243 -26.25 -0.28 4.11
CA ASP A 243 -24.94 -0.81 4.49
C ASP A 243 -24.00 0.36 4.86
N GLU A 244 -24.07 0.78 6.11
CA GLU A 244 -23.28 1.91 6.64
C GLU A 244 -21.76 1.68 6.49
N GLY A 245 -21.31 0.42 6.54
CA GLY A 245 -19.90 0.07 6.33
C GLY A 245 -19.46 0.42 4.91
N THR A 246 -20.17 -0.09 3.91
CA THR A 246 -19.88 0.19 2.50
C THR A 246 -20.06 1.67 2.16
N ILE A 247 -21.07 2.34 2.72
CA ILE A 247 -21.27 3.79 2.53
C ILE A 247 -20.05 4.56 3.05
N GLN A 248 -19.52 4.19 4.22
CA GLN A 248 -18.35 4.86 4.80
C GLN A 248 -17.06 4.58 4.01
N GLU A 249 -16.90 3.37 3.48
CA GLU A 249 -15.81 3.02 2.56
C GLU A 249 -15.87 3.87 1.29
N LEU A 250 -17.04 3.99 0.65
CA LEU A 250 -17.24 4.82 -0.55
C LEU A 250 -16.99 6.31 -0.30
N LYS A 251 -17.43 6.85 0.84
CA LYS A 251 -17.12 8.23 1.26
C LYS A 251 -15.62 8.45 1.41
N THR A 252 -14.92 7.46 1.95
CA THR A 252 -13.47 7.51 2.12
C THR A 252 -12.77 7.45 0.76
N LEU A 253 -13.19 6.53 -0.11
CA LEU A 253 -12.70 6.43 -1.48
C LEU A 253 -12.87 7.74 -2.26
N SER A 254 -14.03 8.39 -2.18
CA SER A 254 -14.26 9.68 -2.86
C SER A 254 -13.30 10.78 -2.37
N ARG A 255 -13.05 10.85 -1.05
CA ARG A 255 -12.06 11.77 -0.46
C ARG A 255 -10.63 11.44 -0.92
N GLU A 256 -10.26 10.16 -0.93
CA GLU A 256 -8.95 9.71 -1.39
C GLU A 256 -8.73 9.97 -2.89
N CYS A 257 -9.75 9.77 -3.73
CA CYS A 257 -9.72 10.11 -5.15
C CYS A 257 -9.48 11.61 -5.33
N ARG A 258 -10.22 12.46 -4.60
CA ARG A 258 -10.03 13.91 -4.63
C ARG A 258 -8.61 14.29 -4.20
N ALA A 259 -8.15 13.80 -3.05
CA ALA A 259 -6.80 14.08 -2.56
C ALA A 259 -5.73 13.64 -3.56
N SER A 260 -5.85 12.43 -4.11
CA SER A 260 -4.90 11.89 -5.09
C SER A 260 -4.91 12.71 -6.38
N SER A 261 -6.09 13.11 -6.90
CA SER A 261 -6.18 13.98 -8.08
C SER A 261 -5.48 15.33 -7.88
N CYS A 262 -5.63 15.95 -6.71
CA CYS A 262 -4.94 17.20 -6.38
C CYS A 262 -3.41 17.01 -6.32
N ILE A 263 -2.95 15.90 -5.74
CA ILE A 263 -1.52 15.57 -5.65
C ILE A 263 -0.93 15.37 -7.05
N GLU A 264 -1.56 14.56 -7.90
CA GLU A 264 -1.07 14.32 -9.27
C GLU A 264 -1.04 15.62 -10.07
N HIS A 265 -2.06 16.46 -9.95
CA HIS A 265 -2.13 17.72 -10.66
C HIS A 265 -1.03 18.69 -10.23
N ALA A 266 -0.85 18.89 -8.90
CA ALA A 266 0.21 19.75 -8.37
C ALA A 266 1.60 19.23 -8.77
N THR A 267 1.82 17.92 -8.68
CA THR A 267 3.12 17.32 -9.03
C THR A 267 3.38 17.42 -10.54
N GLY A 268 2.35 17.29 -11.38
CA GLY A 268 2.46 17.52 -12.82
C GLY A 268 2.89 18.97 -13.16
N ILE A 269 2.27 19.97 -12.52
CA ILE A 269 2.66 21.38 -12.70
C ILE A 269 4.11 21.60 -12.25
N MET A 270 4.50 21.05 -11.10
CA MET A 270 5.89 21.16 -10.62
C MET A 270 6.91 20.52 -11.58
N GLU A 271 6.54 19.46 -12.28
CA GLU A 271 7.39 18.81 -13.29
C GLU A 271 7.47 19.66 -14.57
N GLU A 272 6.37 20.28 -14.99
CA GLU A 272 6.30 21.17 -16.15
C GLU A 272 7.11 22.44 -15.94
N GLU A 273 7.00 23.10 -14.78
CA GLU A 273 7.79 24.28 -14.40
C GLU A 273 9.30 23.98 -14.37
N LYS A 274 9.68 22.77 -13.93
CA LYS A 274 11.09 22.33 -13.90
C LYS A 274 11.58 21.83 -15.25
N ALA A 275 10.69 21.55 -16.22
CA ALA A 275 11.08 21.06 -17.53
C ALA A 275 12.06 21.98 -18.27
N PRO A 276 11.86 23.31 -18.37
CA PRO A 276 12.82 24.21 -19.03
C PRO A 276 14.18 24.26 -18.33
N GLU A 277 14.21 24.30 -16.99
CA GLU A 277 15.47 24.24 -16.23
C GLU A 277 16.21 22.92 -16.43
N ASN A 278 15.48 21.80 -16.43
CA ASN A 278 16.04 20.48 -16.66
C ASN A 278 16.54 20.31 -18.10
N LEU A 279 15.83 20.87 -19.09
CA LEU A 279 16.26 20.93 -20.48
C LEU A 279 17.53 21.77 -20.61
N SER A 280 17.57 22.96 -20.02
CA SER A 280 18.76 23.82 -20.00
C SER A 280 19.98 23.11 -19.36
N LYS A 281 19.79 22.44 -18.22
CA LYS A 281 20.83 21.62 -17.57
C LYS A 281 21.29 20.44 -18.43
N LYS A 282 20.37 19.78 -19.14
CA LYS A 282 20.71 18.67 -20.05
C LYS A 282 21.44 19.15 -21.30
N ILE A 283 21.01 20.27 -21.88
CA ILE A 283 21.66 20.86 -23.06
C ILE A 283 23.05 21.36 -22.71
N SER A 284 23.23 22.03 -21.57
CA SER A 284 24.57 22.44 -21.09
C SER A 284 25.50 21.26 -20.78
N ALA A 285 24.95 20.09 -20.42
CA ALA A 285 25.71 18.85 -20.29
C ALA A 285 26.10 18.21 -21.64
N ILE A 286 25.43 18.58 -22.74
CA ILE A 286 25.79 18.21 -24.12
C ILE A 286 26.69 19.32 -24.68
N SER A 287 27.87 19.50 -24.09
CA SER A 287 28.92 20.29 -24.72
C SER A 287 29.72 19.38 -25.65
N LEU A 288 29.78 19.73 -26.94
CA LEU A 288 30.51 19.04 -28.03
C LEU A 288 32.05 19.17 -27.94
N ASN A 289 32.60 19.30 -26.73
CA ASN A 289 34.03 19.33 -26.49
C ASN A 289 34.43 18.07 -25.73
N GLU A 290 34.66 16.98 -26.45
CA GLU A 290 35.16 15.69 -25.96
C GLU A 290 36.56 15.74 -25.30
N THR A 291 37.11 16.92 -25.00
CA THR A 291 38.43 17.09 -24.37
C THR A 291 38.42 17.76 -23.00
N ALA A 292 37.26 18.13 -22.45
CA ALA A 292 37.18 18.55 -21.06
C ALA A 292 36.77 17.36 -20.19
N THR A 293 37.76 16.63 -19.65
CA THR A 293 37.58 15.79 -18.46
C THR A 293 36.64 16.48 -17.49
N LYS A 294 35.48 15.87 -17.21
CA LYS A 294 34.46 16.38 -16.29
C LYS A 294 35.15 16.99 -15.06
N ALA A 295 35.15 18.32 -14.95
CA ALA A 295 35.71 18.99 -13.80
C ALA A 295 34.98 18.44 -12.56
N GLU A 296 35.73 17.77 -11.68
CA GLU A 296 35.18 17.22 -10.46
C GLU A 296 34.66 18.37 -9.59
N LYS A 297 33.34 18.44 -9.41
CA LYS A 297 32.69 19.48 -8.60
C LYS A 297 32.68 19.05 -7.14
N TYR A 298 33.17 19.90 -6.24
CA TYR A 298 33.20 19.66 -4.79
C TYR A 298 32.00 20.33 -4.10
N LEU A 299 31.72 19.97 -2.84
CA LEU A 299 30.60 20.55 -2.09
C LEU A 299 30.70 22.08 -1.98
N LEU A 300 31.90 22.61 -1.72
CA LEU A 300 32.10 24.06 -1.62
C LEU A 300 31.79 24.81 -2.93
N ASP A 301 31.87 24.13 -4.08
CA ASP A 301 31.51 24.72 -5.37
C ASP A 301 29.98 24.80 -5.59
N LYS A 302 29.16 24.24 -4.68
CA LYS A 302 27.70 24.10 -4.81
C LYS A 302 26.94 24.29 -3.48
N LEU A 303 27.33 25.27 -2.67
CA LEU A 303 26.67 25.52 -1.37
C LEU A 303 25.18 25.92 -1.48
N ASP A 304 24.76 26.34 -2.67
CA ASP A 304 23.40 26.72 -3.04
C ASP A 304 22.51 25.53 -3.46
N VAL A 305 23.08 24.32 -3.63
CA VAL A 305 22.36 23.13 -4.09
C VAL A 305 22.48 22.00 -3.07
N TYR A 306 21.34 21.46 -2.62
CA TYR A 306 21.31 20.31 -1.71
C TYR A 306 21.60 18.99 -2.46
N GLU A 307 22.88 18.72 -2.73
CA GLU A 307 23.40 17.47 -3.28
C GLU A 307 24.35 16.78 -2.28
N SER A 308 24.23 15.46 -2.09
CA SER A 308 25.10 14.72 -1.16
C SER A 308 26.53 14.63 -1.68
N ALA A 309 27.48 15.21 -0.94
CA ALA A 309 28.92 15.11 -1.25
C ALA A 309 29.59 13.80 -0.78
N VAL A 310 28.85 12.96 -0.04
CA VAL A 310 29.36 11.73 0.60
C VAL A 310 28.98 10.47 -0.20
N GLY A 311 28.19 10.61 -1.27
CA GLY A 311 27.70 9.49 -2.08
C GLY A 311 26.59 8.68 -1.38
N ASP A 312 25.98 7.74 -2.10
CA ASP A 312 24.99 6.82 -1.52
C ASP A 312 25.66 5.80 -0.60
N ALA A 313 24.96 5.37 0.46
CA ALA A 313 25.47 4.44 1.48
C ALA A 313 26.01 3.09 0.93
N ASN A 314 25.65 2.73 -0.32
CA ASN A 314 26.07 1.48 -0.98
C ASN A 314 27.27 1.65 -1.93
N THR A 315 27.78 2.86 -2.12
CA THR A 315 28.93 3.15 -2.98
C THR A 315 30.15 3.54 -2.16
N LYS A 316 31.25 2.78 -2.26
CA LYS A 316 32.55 3.11 -1.65
C LYS A 316 33.26 4.24 -2.41
N MET A 317 32.62 5.39 -2.53
CA MET A 317 33.24 6.59 -3.10
C MET A 317 33.78 7.46 -1.97
N ALA A 318 34.97 8.01 -2.14
CA ALA A 318 35.53 8.97 -1.18
C ALA A 318 34.67 10.26 -1.18
N PRO A 319 34.37 10.84 -0.01
CA PRO A 319 33.56 12.05 0.10
C PRO A 319 34.27 13.24 -0.58
N LYS A 320 33.57 13.93 -1.47
CA LYS A 320 34.10 15.05 -2.26
C LYS A 320 33.69 16.39 -1.66
N ILE A 321 34.11 16.62 -0.41
CA ILE A 321 33.77 17.83 0.35
C ILE A 321 34.60 19.02 -0.13
N GLU A 322 35.92 18.86 -0.19
CA GLU A 322 36.88 19.90 -0.57
C GLU A 322 38.03 19.33 -1.42
N ARG A 323 38.65 20.22 -2.20
CA ARG A 323 39.91 19.94 -2.89
C ARG A 323 41.02 19.79 -1.87
N PHE A 324 41.64 18.61 -1.86
CA PHE A 324 42.82 18.35 -1.05
C PHE A 324 43.94 17.77 -1.92
N PRO A 325 45.15 18.34 -1.88
CA PRO A 325 45.57 19.50 -1.09
C PRO A 325 44.95 20.83 -1.60
N PRO A 326 44.79 21.85 -0.74
CA PRO A 326 44.28 23.15 -1.14
C PRO A 326 45.15 23.78 -2.24
N ALA A 327 44.53 24.52 -3.16
CA ALA A 327 45.27 25.25 -4.18
C ALA A 327 46.18 26.31 -3.55
N PHE A 328 47.41 26.44 -4.05
CA PHE A 328 48.33 27.48 -3.61
C PHE A 328 47.73 28.86 -3.89
N GLN A 329 47.62 29.68 -2.84
CA GLN A 329 47.21 31.07 -2.95
C GLN A 329 48.43 31.98 -2.77
N SER A 330 48.56 33.01 -3.59
CA SER A 330 49.58 34.03 -3.40
C SER A 330 49.26 34.84 -2.14
N ILE A 331 50.11 34.74 -1.12
CA ILE A 331 49.99 35.58 0.07
C ILE A 331 50.69 36.91 -0.24
N PRO A 332 50.01 38.07 -0.14
CA PRO A 332 50.68 39.35 -0.25
C PRO A 332 51.73 39.44 0.86
N ARG A 333 52.99 39.70 0.50
CA ARG A 333 54.06 39.89 1.50
C ARG A 333 53.77 41.17 2.28
N ASN A 334 53.99 41.13 3.59
CA ASN A 334 54.00 42.35 4.39
C ASN A 334 54.95 43.37 3.76
N PRO A 335 54.57 44.66 3.68
CA PRO A 335 55.47 45.69 3.18
C PRO A 335 56.74 45.71 4.02
N ILE A 336 57.89 45.89 3.36
CA ILE A 336 59.17 46.00 4.06
C ILE A 336 59.13 47.30 4.87
N VAL A 337 59.09 47.19 6.20
CA VAL A 337 59.24 48.33 7.12
C VAL A 337 60.68 48.35 7.59
N LEU A 338 61.42 49.39 7.20
CA LEU A 338 62.78 49.65 7.69
C LEU A 338 62.69 50.59 8.89
N ASP A 339 63.24 50.18 10.04
CA ASP A 339 63.37 51.05 11.20
C ASP A 339 64.51 52.05 10.98
N LEU A 340 64.17 53.20 10.40
CA LEU A 340 65.11 54.30 10.20
C LEU A 340 65.43 55.04 11.51
N ALA A 341 64.58 54.91 12.53
CA ALA A 341 64.77 55.61 13.81
C ALA A 341 65.95 55.03 14.59
N TYR A 342 66.25 53.75 14.42
CA TYR A 342 67.45 53.13 14.99
C TYR A 342 68.74 53.83 14.56
N ASN A 343 68.82 54.29 13.30
CA ASN A 343 69.99 55.01 12.78
C ASN A 343 70.14 56.42 13.38
N CYS A 344 69.09 56.95 14.00
CA CYS A 344 69.08 58.27 14.62
C CYS A 344 69.41 58.22 16.12
N ILE A 345 69.71 57.04 16.67
CA ILE A 345 70.15 56.90 18.06
C ILE A 345 71.63 57.29 18.14
N GLU A 346 71.88 58.58 18.29
CA GLU A 346 73.22 59.12 18.54
C GLU A 346 73.44 59.33 20.05
N PHE A 347 74.68 59.14 20.50
CA PHE A 347 75.03 59.50 21.87
C PHE A 347 74.91 61.01 22.06
N PRO A 348 74.39 61.49 23.21
CA PRO A 348 74.33 62.91 23.48
C PRO A 348 75.74 63.51 23.51
N VAL A 349 75.89 64.75 23.04
CA VAL A 349 77.17 65.47 23.07
C VAL A 349 77.64 65.61 24.53
N LEU A 350 78.74 64.94 24.88
CA LEU A 350 79.24 64.87 26.26
C LEU A 350 80.13 66.06 26.66
N GLU A 351 80.38 67.02 25.77
CA GLU A 351 81.31 68.14 25.98
C GLU A 351 80.92 69.03 27.17
N GLU A 352 79.62 69.24 27.41
CA GLU A 352 79.14 70.03 28.56
C GLU A 352 79.27 69.30 29.90
N ARG A 353 79.23 67.96 29.89
CA ARG A 353 79.42 67.11 31.08
C ARG A 353 80.90 66.87 31.43
N MET A 354 81.82 67.16 30.52
CA MET A 354 83.27 67.07 30.74
C MET A 354 83.89 68.35 31.31
N LYS A 355 83.11 69.43 31.49
CA LYS A 355 83.57 70.61 32.24
C LYS A 355 83.71 70.27 33.72
N LYS A 356 84.89 69.78 34.12
CA LYS A 356 85.36 69.86 35.52
C LYS A 356 85.21 71.30 35.97
N GLY A 357 84.34 71.56 36.95
CA GLY A 357 84.21 72.88 37.56
C GLY A 357 85.62 73.38 37.95
N ARG A 358 86.03 74.52 37.39
CA ARG A 358 87.24 75.21 37.84
C ARG A 358 87.09 75.48 39.32
N GLY A 359 88.03 74.96 40.11
CA GLY A 359 88.00 74.94 41.56
C GLY A 359 87.76 76.31 42.18
N GLY A 360 86.73 76.38 43.02
CA GLY A 360 86.58 77.42 44.02
C GLY A 360 87.54 77.15 45.18
N PHE A 361 88.53 78.01 45.30
CA PHE A 361 89.31 78.25 46.52
C PHE A 361 88.35 78.46 47.71
N MET A 362 88.39 77.60 48.73
CA MET A 362 88.17 77.92 50.17
C MET A 362 88.30 76.63 50.99
N SER A 363 89.52 76.09 51.08
CA SER A 363 89.93 75.23 52.19
C SER A 363 90.30 76.11 53.39
N ARG A 364 89.32 76.45 54.22
CA ARG A 364 89.49 76.78 55.64
C ARG A 364 88.10 77.07 56.16
N PHE A 365 87.67 76.32 57.16
CA PHE A 365 86.97 76.77 58.37
C PHE A 365 86.25 75.54 58.98
N PHE A 366 86.84 75.01 60.06
CA PHE A 366 86.20 74.32 61.20
C PHE A 366 85.46 72.99 60.94
N ARG A 367 85.88 71.82 61.46
CA ARG A 367 86.20 71.36 62.85
C ARG A 367 84.95 71.17 63.73
N SER A 368 84.62 69.91 64.05
CA SER A 368 84.23 69.40 65.40
C SER A 368 83.72 67.97 65.31
N GLY A 369 84.11 67.12 66.26
CA GLY A 369 83.52 65.81 66.54
C GLY A 369 84.49 64.66 66.40
#